data_AF-A0A6H1ZU36-F1
#
_entry.id   AF-A0A6H1ZU36-F1
#
_cell.length_a   1.000
_cell.length_b   1.000
_cell.length_c   1.000
_cell.angle_alpha   90.00
_cell.angle_beta   90.00
_cell.angle_gamma   90.00
#
_symmetry.space_group_name_H-M   'P 1'
#
loop_
_entity.id
_entity.type
_entity.pdbx_description
1 polymer ?
#
loop_
_entity_poly.entity_id
_entity_poly.type
_entity_poly.pdbx_seq_one_letter_code
_entity_poly.pdbx_strand_id
1 'polypeptide(L)'
;MLIKCPKCGHFIPECQYGNERNEIADILFKMPKRIKELLTKVSFEIRCAIPSEDNIKVMYKFITKMKNCDNESIIKTIELFLVKELHKDGKGFSYLSAMIVNYDANKDKLKKYEQLKIGSSPPKKEIR
;
A
#
# COMPACT_ATOMS: atom_id res chain seq x y z
N MET A 1 24.14 6.83 17.28
CA MET A 1 25.38 7.41 17.84
C MET A 1 25.32 8.93 17.66
N LEU A 2 26.14 9.72 18.36
CA LEU A 2 26.14 11.20 18.20
C LEU A 2 27.34 11.59 17.34
N ILE A 3 27.15 12.43 16.31
CA ILE A 3 28.25 12.99 15.52
C ILE A 3 28.68 14.31 16.15
N LYS A 4 29.96 14.42 16.49
CA LYS A 4 30.52 15.66 17.03
C LYS A 4 30.81 16.63 15.89
N CYS A 5 30.27 17.85 15.95
CA CYS A 5 30.56 18.89 14.97
C CYS A 5 32.05 19.31 15.06
N PRO A 6 32.82 19.28 13.96
CA PRO A 6 34.25 19.59 13.98
C PRO A 6 34.54 21.08 14.21
N LYS A 7 33.55 21.97 14.03
CA LYS A 7 33.74 23.43 14.13
C LYS A 7 33.37 24.01 15.50
N CYS A 8 32.31 23.49 16.14
CA CYS A 8 31.83 24.01 17.43
C CYS A 8 31.80 22.97 18.56
N GLY A 9 32.14 21.70 18.27
CA GLY A 9 32.19 20.64 19.28
C GLY A 9 30.84 20.19 19.83
N HIS A 10 29.73 20.80 19.39
CA HIS A 10 28.38 20.38 19.78
C HIS A 10 28.08 18.98 19.23
N PHE A 11 27.44 18.15 20.03
CA PHE A 11 26.99 16.83 19.61
C PHE A 11 25.70 16.99 18.81
N ILE A 12 25.82 16.78 17.50
CA ILE A 12 24.65 16.63 16.65
C ILE A 12 24.19 15.18 16.85
N PRO A 13 22.91 14.91 17.12
CA PRO A 13 22.43 13.56 16.93
C PRO A 13 22.84 13.11 15.52
N GLU A 14 23.48 11.94 15.35
CA GLU A 14 23.46 11.30 14.01
C GLU A 14 22.03 11.45 13.54
N CYS A 15 21.80 11.94 12.32
CA CYS A 15 20.48 12.17 11.78
C CYS A 15 19.56 11.00 12.17
N GLN A 16 18.85 11.15 13.29
CA GLN A 16 17.81 10.23 13.78
C GLN A 16 16.54 10.45 12.97
N TYR A 17 16.61 11.33 11.97
CA TYR A 17 15.76 11.33 10.81
C TYR A 17 15.94 9.98 10.14
N GLY A 18 15.07 9.04 10.56
CA GLY A 18 14.90 7.73 9.96
C GLY A 18 14.99 7.89 8.46
N ASN A 19 15.72 7.00 7.81
CA ASN A 19 16.06 7.16 6.41
C ASN A 19 14.85 6.75 5.57
N GLU A 20 13.68 7.39 5.78
CA GLU A 20 12.38 6.93 5.30
C GLU A 20 12.36 6.84 3.78
N ARG A 21 13.11 7.72 3.10
CA ARG A 21 13.34 7.64 1.66
C ARG A 21 14.08 6.35 1.26
N ASN A 22 15.15 6.01 1.98
CA ASN A 22 15.92 4.79 1.71
C ASN A 22 15.10 3.55 2.06
N GLU A 23 14.34 3.57 3.15
CA GLU A 23 13.46 2.46 3.52
C GLU A 23 12.32 2.27 2.50
N ILE A 24 11.70 3.36 2.02
CA ILE A 24 10.73 3.30 0.92
C ILE A 24 11.39 2.68 -0.31
N ALA A 25 12.59 3.14 -0.67
CA ALA A 25 13.31 2.62 -1.83
C ALA A 25 13.59 1.12 -1.69
N ASP A 26 14.03 0.66 -0.52
CA ASP A 26 14.29 -0.75 -0.21
C ASP A 26 13.02 -1.62 -0.29
N ILE A 27 11.89 -1.11 0.22
CA ILE A 27 10.61 -1.81 0.17
C ILE A 27 10.15 -1.91 -1.29
N LEU A 28 10.16 -0.79 -2.03
CA LEU A 28 9.75 -0.75 -3.42
C LEU A 28 10.65 -1.62 -4.31
N PHE A 29 11.96 -1.66 -4.03
CA PHE A 29 12.91 -2.49 -4.76
C PHE A 29 12.49 -3.97 -4.75
N LYS A 30 12.06 -4.47 -3.58
CA LYS A 30 11.60 -5.85 -3.38
C LYS A 30 10.22 -6.13 -3.98
N MET A 31 9.43 -5.10 -4.28
CA MET A 31 8.10 -5.26 -4.86
C MET A 31 8.16 -5.55 -6.37
N PRO A 32 7.20 -6.33 -6.90
CA PRO A 32 7.04 -6.53 -8.34
C PRO A 32 6.90 -5.22 -9.12
N LYS A 33 7.40 -5.19 -10.36
CA LYS A 33 7.38 -4.01 -11.24
C LYS A 33 5.97 -3.40 -11.37
N ARG A 34 4.95 -4.23 -11.62
CA ARG A 34 3.55 -3.79 -11.74
C ARG A 34 3.05 -3.04 -10.50
N ILE A 35 3.41 -3.49 -9.30
CA ILE A 35 2.99 -2.84 -8.06
C ILE A 35 3.69 -1.49 -7.90
N LYS A 36 4.99 -1.40 -8.21
CA LYS A 36 5.72 -0.13 -8.20
C LYS A 36 5.06 0.91 -9.11
N GLU A 37 4.69 0.50 -10.32
CA GLU A 37 4.03 1.38 -11.30
C GLU A 37 2.67 1.87 -10.80
N LEU A 38 1.85 0.96 -10.27
CA LEU A 38 0.54 1.30 -9.69
C LEU A 38 0.66 2.21 -8.46
N LEU A 39 1.58 1.91 -7.54
CA LEU A 39 1.85 2.73 -6.36
C LEU A 39 2.33 4.12 -6.78
N THR A 40 3.22 4.22 -7.76
CA THR A 40 3.71 5.51 -8.27
C THR A 40 2.56 6.32 -8.87
N LYS A 41 1.72 5.68 -9.71
CA LYS A 41 0.56 6.32 -10.32
C LYS A 41 -0.43 6.82 -9.27
N VAL A 42 -0.91 5.95 -8.38
CA VAL A 42 -1.91 6.34 -7.37
C VAL A 42 -1.38 7.38 -6.39
N SER A 43 -0.09 7.32 -6.06
CA SER A 43 0.53 8.33 -5.20
C SER A 43 0.64 9.69 -5.87
N PHE A 44 0.76 9.74 -7.20
CA PHE A 44 0.69 10.99 -7.94
C PHE A 44 -0.73 11.55 -7.91
N GLU A 45 -1.73 10.75 -8.29
CA GLU A 45 -3.15 11.16 -8.31
C GLU A 45 -3.63 11.69 -6.95
N ILE A 46 -3.30 10.98 -5.86
CA ILE A 46 -3.67 11.39 -4.49
C ILE A 46 -3.03 12.72 -4.13
N ARG A 47 -1.73 12.93 -4.42
CA ARG A 47 -1.03 14.16 -4.04
C ARG A 47 -1.47 15.36 -4.87
N CYS A 48 -1.82 15.15 -6.13
CA CYS A 48 -2.42 16.19 -6.97
C CYS A 48 -3.80 16.60 -6.46
N ALA A 49 -4.62 15.66 -6.01
CA ALA A 49 -5.95 15.95 -5.47
C ALA A 49 -5.92 16.48 -4.02
N ILE A 50 -4.96 16.02 -3.21
CA ILE A 50 -4.87 16.30 -1.77
C ILE A 50 -3.43 16.73 -1.43
N PRO A 51 -3.08 18.02 -1.60
CA PRO A 51 -1.70 18.49 -1.39
C PRO A 51 -1.15 18.25 0.01
N SER A 52 -2.01 18.19 1.04
CA SER A 52 -1.61 17.87 2.41
C SER A 52 -1.07 16.45 2.60
N GLU A 53 -1.30 15.55 1.63
CA GLU A 53 -0.78 14.19 1.61
C GLU A 53 0.61 14.11 0.94
N ASP A 54 1.15 15.20 0.37
CA ASP A 54 2.52 15.26 -0.18
C ASP A 54 3.56 15.37 0.93
N ASN A 55 3.65 14.33 1.75
CA ASN A 55 4.56 14.24 2.87
C ASN A 55 5.25 12.87 2.92
N ILE A 56 6.57 12.87 3.05
CA ILE A 56 7.37 11.64 3.09
C ILE A 56 6.95 10.68 4.21
N LYS A 57 6.55 11.20 5.38
CA LYS A 57 6.12 10.39 6.53
C LYS A 57 4.80 9.68 6.26
N VAL A 58 3.90 10.35 5.54
CA VAL A 58 2.61 9.78 5.12
C VAL A 58 2.86 8.67 4.11
N MET A 59 3.69 8.94 3.10
CA MET A 59 4.09 7.97 2.08
C MET A 59 4.77 6.74 2.71
N TYR A 60 5.70 6.96 3.64
CA TYR A 60 6.38 5.90 4.39
C TYR A 60 5.39 5.01 5.13
N LYS A 61 4.46 5.60 5.90
CA LYS A 61 3.40 4.85 6.60
C LYS A 61 2.54 4.04 5.64
N PHE A 62 2.22 4.60 4.47
CA PHE A 62 1.47 3.90 3.44
C PHE A 62 2.23 2.69 2.88
N ILE A 63 3.45 2.88 2.37
CA ILE A 63 4.28 1.80 1.79
C ILE A 63 4.58 0.70 2.80
N THR A 64 4.88 1.06 4.05
CA THR A 64 5.16 0.08 5.11
C THR A 64 3.95 -0.79 5.43
N LYS A 65 2.72 -0.27 5.33
CA LYS A 65 1.51 -1.09 5.43
C LYS A 65 1.39 -2.06 4.25
N MET A 66 1.64 -1.58 3.03
CA MET A 66 1.53 -2.39 1.81
C MET A 66 2.51 -3.56 1.80
N LYS A 67 3.70 -3.40 2.40
CA LYS A 67 4.70 -4.47 2.54
C LYS A 67 4.13 -5.75 3.16
N ASN A 68 3.12 -5.64 4.03
CA ASN A 68 2.55 -6.78 4.75
C ASN A 68 1.29 -7.37 4.08
N CYS A 69 0.86 -6.81 2.94
CA CYS A 69 -0.33 -7.25 2.23
C CYS A 69 0.04 -8.10 1.01
N ASP A 70 -0.88 -8.96 0.58
CA ASP A 70 -0.68 -9.73 -0.64
C ASP A 70 -0.66 -8.85 -1.89
N ASN A 71 0.18 -9.23 -2.85
CA ASN A 71 0.37 -8.50 -4.10
C ASN A 71 -0.92 -8.37 -4.92
N GLU A 72 -1.75 -9.41 -4.98
CA GLU A 72 -3.01 -9.39 -5.72
C GLU A 72 -4.02 -8.45 -5.06
N SER A 73 -4.09 -8.47 -3.72
CA SER A 73 -4.91 -7.56 -2.93
C SER A 73 -4.55 -6.09 -3.19
N ILE A 74 -3.25 -5.77 -3.23
CA ILE A 74 -2.76 -4.42 -3.52
C ILE A 74 -3.18 -3.99 -4.93
N ILE A 75 -2.91 -4.82 -5.95
CA ILE A 75 -3.21 -4.51 -7.35
C ILE A 75 -4.70 -4.24 -7.55
N LYS A 76 -5.56 -5.20 -7.17
CA LYS A 76 -7.01 -5.11 -7.38
C LYS A 76 -7.60 -3.87 -6.71
N THR A 77 -7.15 -3.58 -5.50
CA THR A 77 -7.70 -2.46 -4.73
C THR A 77 -7.22 -1.11 -5.26
N ILE A 78 -5.95 -0.98 -5.67
CA ILE A 78 -5.47 0.26 -6.31
C ILE A 78 -6.19 0.51 -7.63
N GLU A 79 -6.36 -0.53 -8.46
CA GLU A 79 -7.09 -0.43 -9.72
C GLU A 79 -8.55 0.02 -9.46
N LEU A 80 -9.24 -0.60 -8.51
CA LEU A 80 -10.60 -0.21 -8.13
C LEU A 80 -10.68 1.25 -7.63
N PHE A 81 -9.70 1.67 -6.82
CA PHE A 81 -9.63 3.01 -6.28
C PHE A 81 -9.44 4.07 -7.38
N LEU A 82 -8.59 3.77 -8.36
CA LEU A 82 -8.34 4.63 -9.52
C LEU A 82 -9.55 4.67 -10.47
N VAL A 83 -10.16 3.52 -10.78
CA VAL A 83 -11.34 3.42 -11.66
C VAL A 83 -12.53 4.18 -11.09
N LYS A 84 -12.71 4.14 -9.76
CA LYS A 84 -13.77 4.89 -9.07
C LYS A 84 -13.40 6.36 -8.80
N GLU A 85 -12.20 6.78 -9.21
CA GLU A 85 -11.70 8.15 -9.04
C GLU A 85 -11.77 8.68 -7.60
N LEU A 86 -11.64 7.79 -6.60
CA LEU A 86 -11.89 8.13 -5.19
C LEU A 86 -10.95 9.22 -4.65
N HIS A 87 -9.81 9.44 -5.30
CA HIS A 87 -8.90 10.54 -5.00
C HIS A 87 -9.57 11.91 -5.24
N LYS A 88 -10.46 12.04 -6.23
CA LYS A 88 -11.22 13.27 -6.51
C LYS A 88 -12.25 13.59 -5.42
N ASP A 89 -12.73 12.57 -4.73
CA ASP A 89 -13.62 12.70 -3.57
C ASP A 89 -12.86 13.00 -2.25
N GLY A 90 -11.56 13.31 -2.34
CA GLY A 90 -10.72 13.59 -1.18
C GLY A 90 -10.33 12.35 -0.37
N LYS A 91 -10.43 11.14 -0.93
CA LYS A 91 -9.95 9.92 -0.27
C LYS A 91 -8.44 9.80 -0.47
N GLY A 92 -7.66 9.95 0.60
CA GLY A 92 -6.19 9.88 0.56
C GLY A 92 -5.59 8.51 0.90
N PHE A 93 -4.31 8.50 1.23
CA PHE A 93 -3.54 7.28 1.51
C PHE A 93 -4.09 6.46 2.67
N SER A 94 -4.65 7.12 3.69
CA SER A 94 -5.25 6.44 4.84
C SER A 94 -6.44 5.58 4.43
N TYR A 95 -7.31 6.12 3.56
CA TYR A 95 -8.49 5.42 3.06
C TYR A 95 -8.09 4.25 2.17
N LEU A 96 -7.17 4.47 1.22
CA LEU A 96 -6.66 3.42 0.36
C LEU A 96 -5.98 2.30 1.17
N SER A 97 -5.21 2.65 2.21
CA SER A 97 -4.62 1.66 3.13
C SER A 97 -5.69 0.77 3.76
N ALA A 98 -6.76 1.38 4.26
CA ALA A 98 -7.85 0.66 4.91
C ALA A 98 -8.57 -0.26 3.91
N MET A 99 -8.80 0.19 2.68
CA MET A 99 -9.37 -0.65 1.63
C MET A 99 -8.50 -1.88 1.36
N ILE A 100 -7.18 -1.70 1.22
CA ILE A 100 -6.25 -2.80 0.88
C ILE A 100 -6.19 -3.81 2.03
N VAL A 101 -6.04 -3.34 3.27
CA VAL A 101 -6.00 -4.21 4.46
C VAL A 101 -7.32 -4.97 4.62
N ASN A 102 -8.46 -4.30 4.43
CA ASN A 102 -9.77 -4.94 4.53
C ASN A 102 -9.99 -5.97 3.42
N TYR A 103 -9.55 -5.67 2.19
CA TYR A 103 -9.65 -6.61 1.09
C TYR A 103 -8.78 -7.84 1.35
N ASP A 104 -7.52 -7.63 1.77
CA ASP A 104 -6.58 -8.71 2.03
C ASP A 104 -7.04 -9.63 3.17
N ALA A 105 -7.61 -9.06 4.24
CA ALA A 105 -8.17 -9.81 5.35
C ALA A 105 -9.42 -10.63 4.97
N ASN A 106 -10.16 -10.23 3.93
CA ASN A 106 -11.41 -10.86 3.52
C ASN A 106 -11.33 -11.63 2.20
N LYS A 107 -10.16 -11.70 1.55
CA LYS A 107 -9.99 -12.29 0.22
C LYS A 107 -10.48 -13.73 0.11
N ASP A 108 -10.27 -14.55 1.14
CA ASP A 108 -10.71 -15.95 1.14
C ASP A 108 -12.24 -16.06 1.22
N LYS A 109 -12.88 -15.17 1.97
CA LYS A 109 -14.34 -15.10 2.06
C LYS A 109 -14.93 -14.61 0.74
N LEU A 110 -14.34 -13.57 0.14
CA LEU A 110 -14.75 -13.06 -1.16
C LEU A 110 -14.66 -14.14 -2.23
N LYS A 111 -13.57 -14.89 -2.29
CA LYS A 111 -13.40 -16.01 -3.23
C LYS A 111 -14.47 -17.08 -3.05
N LYS A 112 -14.82 -17.44 -1.81
CA LYS A 112 -15.92 -18.38 -1.52
C LYS A 112 -17.27 -17.82 -2.00
N TYR A 113 -17.55 -16.54 -1.77
CA TYR A 113 -18.79 -15.93 -2.23
C TYR A 113 -18.86 -15.81 -3.76
N GLU A 114 -17.74 -15.51 -4.43
CA GLU A 114 -17.66 -15.53 -5.90
C GLU A 114 -17.94 -16.92 -6.46
N GLN A 115 -17.36 -17.97 -5.87
CA GLN A 115 -17.65 -19.36 -6.25
C GLN A 115 -19.14 -19.71 -6.07
N LEU A 116 -19.74 -19.29 -4.96
CA LEU A 116 -21.17 -19.51 -4.71
C LEU A 116 -22.05 -18.75 -5.71
N LYS A 117 -21.67 -17.54 -6.12
CA LYS A 117 -22.40 -16.74 -7.12
C LYS A 117 -22.36 -17.33 -8.52
N ILE A 118 -21.24 -17.93 -8.91
CA ILE A 118 -21.07 -18.57 -10.23
C ILE A 118 -21.89 -19.87 -10.30
N GLY A 119 -22.21 -20.46 -9.14
CA GLY A 119 -22.84 -21.77 -9.03
C GLY A 119 -21.80 -22.86 -9.23
N SER A 120 -21.49 -23.61 -8.18
CA SER A 120 -20.66 -24.81 -8.31
C SER A 120 -21.53 -25.98 -8.78
N SER A 121 -21.03 -26.77 -9.74
CA SER A 121 -21.64 -28.07 -10.04
C SER A 121 -21.72 -28.91 -8.76
N PRO A 122 -22.89 -29.52 -8.44
CA PRO A 122 -23.02 -30.33 -7.23
C PRO A 122 -22.00 -31.48 -7.25
N PRO A 123 -21.45 -31.87 -6.08
CA PRO A 123 -20.49 -32.97 -6.01
C PRO A 123 -21.14 -34.24 -6.58
N LYS A 124 -20.45 -34.90 -7.52
CA LYS A 124 -20.91 -36.18 -8.09
C LYS A 124 -21.00 -37.20 -6.95
N LYS A 125 -22.21 -37.64 -6.62
CA LYS A 125 -22.40 -38.83 -5.79
C LYS A 125 -21.94 -40.04 -6.60
N GLU A 126 -20.91 -40.75 -6.13
CA GLU A 126 -20.67 -42.11 -6.59
C GLU A 126 -21.87 -42.95 -6.16
N ILE A 127 -22.64 -43.41 -7.15
CA ILE A 127 -23.67 -44.42 -6.93
C ILE A 127 -22.91 -45.74 -6.73
N ARG A 128 -22.88 -46.23 -5.49
CA ARG A 128 -22.47 -47.60 -5.18
C ARG A 128 -23.66 -48.54 -5.29
#